data_AF-A0A9P7DF35-F1
#
_entry.id   AF-A0A9P7DF35-F1
#
_cell.length_a   1.000
_cell.length_b   1.000
_cell.length_c   1.000
_cell.angle_alpha   90.00
_cell.angle_beta   90.00
_cell.angle_gamma   90.00
#
_symmetry.space_group_name_H-M   'P 1'
#
loop_
_entity.id
_entity.type
_entity.pdbx_description
1 polymer ?
#
loop_
_entity_poly.entity_id
_entity_poly.type
_entity_poly.pdbx_seq_one_letter_code
_entity_poly.pdbx_strand_id
1 'polypeptide(L)' 'KTFAKFNTTDSASAVRETLRREPALTQFETAQIANLCPVDAEEAKSVIPSLVKIEDDRLQALLDEIQLMRKFQS' A
#
# COMPACT_ATOMS: atom_id res chain seq x y z
N LYS A 1 16.11 -6.21 -10.27
CA LYS A 1 14.67 -5.83 -10.25
C LYS A 1 13.76 -6.99 -9.81
N THR A 2 14.24 -7.98 -9.07
CA THR A 2 13.48 -9.21 -8.77
C THR A 2 12.22 -8.99 -7.94
N PHE A 3 12.21 -7.97 -7.06
CA PHE A 3 11.09 -7.68 -6.16
C PHE A 3 10.39 -6.35 -6.45
N ALA A 4 10.68 -5.71 -7.59
CA ALA A 4 10.00 -4.46 -7.96
C ALA A 4 8.51 -4.75 -8.18
N LYS A 5 7.64 -4.12 -7.38
CA LYS A 5 6.18 -4.25 -7.49
C LYS A 5 5.59 -3.27 -8.50
N PHE A 6 6.28 -2.15 -8.73
CA PHE A 6 5.93 -1.07 -9.64
C PHE A 6 7.13 -0.79 -10.55
N ASN A 7 6.97 -0.98 -11.86
CA ASN A 7 8.10 -0.99 -12.81
C ASN A 7 8.49 0.40 -13.34
N THR A 8 7.64 1.41 -13.12
CA THR A 8 7.84 2.78 -13.60
C THR A 8 7.87 3.76 -12.44
N THR A 9 8.56 4.90 -12.62
CA THR A 9 8.58 5.98 -11.63
C THR A 9 7.17 6.54 -11.40
N ASP A 10 6.35 6.60 -12.46
CA ASP A 10 4.98 7.12 -12.39
C ASP A 10 4.08 6.22 -11.56
N SER A 11 4.11 4.90 -11.79
CA SER A 11 3.34 3.93 -10.99
C SER A 11 3.77 3.94 -9.52
N ALA A 12 5.08 4.00 -9.24
CA ALA A 12 5.58 4.12 -7.87
C ALA A 12 5.19 5.45 -7.20
N SER A 13 5.01 6.53 -7.97
CA SER A 13 4.60 7.83 -7.45
C SER A 13 3.11 7.88 -7.18
N ALA A 14 2.28 7.32 -8.07
CA ALA A 14 0.84 7.18 -7.87
C ALA A 14 0.50 6.39 -6.59
N VAL A 15 1.21 5.28 -6.32
CA VAL A 15 1.06 4.50 -5.08
C VAL A 15 1.39 5.34 -3.85
N ARG A 16 2.45 6.16 -3.92
CA ARG A 16 2.84 7.05 -2.81
C ARG A 16 1.83 8.18 -2.56
N GLU A 17 1.20 8.71 -3.61
CA GLU A 17 0.12 9.70 -3.44
C GLU A 17 -1.15 9.06 -2.86
N THR A 18 -1.46 7.85 -3.30
CA THR A 18 -2.60 7.05 -2.79
C THR A 18 -2.52 6.85 -1.29
N LEU A 19 -1.35 6.39 -0.81
CA LEU A 19 -1.10 6.14 0.61
C LEU A 19 -1.06 7.43 1.44
N ARG A 20 -0.62 8.55 0.86
CA ARG A 20 -0.61 9.86 1.54
C ARG A 20 -1.99 10.40 1.91
N ARG A 21 -3.06 9.85 1.33
CA ARG A 21 -4.44 10.19 1.72
C ARG A 21 -4.80 9.69 3.12
N GLU A 22 -4.02 8.77 3.68
CA GLU A 22 -4.14 8.34 5.06
C GLU A 22 -3.11 9.04 5.95
N PRO A 23 -3.49 10.12 6.66
CA PRO A 23 -2.55 10.88 7.49
C PRO A 23 -2.03 10.09 8.69
N ALA A 24 -2.69 9.00 9.09
CA ALA A 24 -2.22 8.15 10.17
C ALA A 24 -1.02 7.27 9.78
N LEU A 25 -0.75 7.09 8.47
CA LEU A 25 0.40 6.31 8.00
C LEU A 25 1.71 7.07 8.22
N THR A 26 2.64 6.41 8.89
CA THR A 26 4.03 6.84 8.94
C THR A 26 4.72 6.59 7.61
N GLN A 27 5.87 7.23 7.41
CA GLN A 27 6.73 6.96 6.24
C GLN A 27 7.14 5.49 6.17
N PHE A 28 7.40 4.86 7.32
CA PHE A 28 7.74 3.44 7.40
C PHE A 28 6.59 2.55 6.92
N GLU A 29 5.39 2.75 7.45
CA GLU A 29 4.20 1.98 7.07
C GLU A 29 3.86 2.15 5.59
N THR A 30 3.96 3.39 5.08
CA THR A 30 3.80 3.70 3.66
C THR A 30 4.76 2.87 2.81
N ALA A 31 6.04 2.82 3.19
CA ALA A 31 7.05 2.04 2.47
C ALA A 31 6.79 0.53 2.57
N GLN A 32 6.38 0.03 3.73
CA GLN A 32 6.06 -1.40 3.92
C GLN A 32 4.88 -1.83 3.05
N ILE A 33 3.78 -1.06 3.03
CA ILE A 33 2.62 -1.37 2.19
C ILE A 33 3.00 -1.37 0.71
N ALA A 34 3.78 -0.38 0.25
CA ALA A 34 4.23 -0.30 -1.14
C ALA A 34 5.16 -1.46 -1.56
N ASN A 35 5.95 -2.00 -0.64
CA ASN A 35 6.89 -3.10 -0.91
C ASN A 35 6.23 -4.49 -0.81
N LEU A 36 5.39 -4.69 0.21
CA LEU A 36 4.76 -5.98 0.49
C LEU A 36 3.49 -6.19 -0.36
N CYS A 37 2.77 -5.11 -0.65
CA CYS A 37 1.48 -5.11 -1.36
C CYS A 37 0.47 -6.13 -0.80
N PRO A 38 0.11 -6.03 0.50
CA PRO A 38 -0.90 -6.90 1.09
C PRO A 38 -2.24 -6.75 0.36
N VAL A 39 -3.01 -7.84 0.33
CA VAL A 39 -4.27 -7.94 -0.41
C VAL A 39 -5.44 -7.45 0.43
N ASP A 40 -5.38 -7.68 1.75
CA ASP A 40 -6.44 -7.28 2.67
C ASP A 40 -5.89 -6.67 3.97
N ALA A 41 -6.81 -6.04 4.72
CA ALA A 41 -6.49 -5.39 5.98
C ALA A 41 -5.96 -6.35 7.06
N GLU A 42 -6.43 -7.60 7.07
CA GLU A 42 -5.99 -8.63 8.01
C GLU A 42 -4.51 -8.99 7.77
N GLU A 43 -4.15 -9.30 6.53
CA GLU A 43 -2.76 -9.55 6.12
C GLU A 43 -1.88 -8.35 6.43
N ALA A 44 -2.33 -7.14 6.06
CA ALA A 44 -1.58 -5.91 6.29
C ALA A 44 -1.28 -5.69 7.78
N LYS A 45 -2.25 -5.89 8.66
CA LYS A 45 -2.06 -5.76 10.12
C LYS A 45 -1.23 -6.90 10.70
N SER A 46 -1.31 -8.11 10.13
CA SER A 46 -0.49 -9.25 10.53
C SER A 46 1.01 -9.00 10.24
N VAL A 47 1.33 -8.50 9.05
CA VAL A 47 2.72 -8.26 8.62
C VAL A 47 3.27 -6.90 9.07
N ILE A 48 2.40 -5.91 9.32
CA ILE A 48 2.76 -4.57 9.82
C ILE A 48 1.87 -4.27 11.04
N PRO A 49 2.21 -4.78 12.24
CA PRO A 49 1.37 -4.66 13.43
C PRO A 49 1.08 -3.23 13.88
N SER A 50 1.87 -2.24 13.45
CA SER A 50 1.60 -0.83 13.78
C SER A 50 0.38 -0.24 13.05
N LEU A 51 -0.15 -0.93 12.02
CA LEU A 51 -1.35 -0.53 11.29
C LEU A 51 -2.66 -0.74 12.07
N VAL A 52 -2.63 -1.37 13.25
CA VAL A 52 -3.83 -1.58 14.10
C VAL A 52 -4.57 -0.29 14.47
N LYS A 53 -3.91 0.87 14.36
CA LYS A 53 -4.49 2.21 14.55
C LYS A 53 -5.41 2.68 13.41
N ILE A 54 -5.47 1.95 12.30
CA ILE A 54 -6.28 2.29 11.12
C ILE A 54 -7.46 1.32 11.04
N GLU A 55 -8.65 1.85 10.80
CA GLU A 55 -9.87 1.06 10.58
C GLU A 55 -9.75 0.17 9.33
N ASP A 56 -10.29 -1.04 9.40
CA ASP A 56 -10.15 -2.04 8.34
C ASP A 56 -10.72 -1.55 7.01
N ASP A 57 -11.91 -0.95 7.00
CA ASP A 57 -12.54 -0.43 5.78
C ASP A 57 -11.69 0.65 5.09
N ARG A 58 -11.05 1.52 5.90
CA ARG A 58 -10.16 2.57 5.38
C ARG A 58 -8.89 1.99 4.81
N LEU A 59 -8.29 1.03 5.51
CA LEU A 59 -7.09 0.35 5.05
C LEU A 59 -7.39 -0.45 3.77
N GLN A 60 -8.48 -1.20 3.74
CA GLN A 60 -8.90 -2.00 2.59
C GLN A 60 -9.09 -1.14 1.35
N ALA A 61 -9.77 0.00 1.46
CA ALA A 61 -9.96 0.91 0.33
C ALA A 61 -8.64 1.39 -0.30
N LEU A 62 -7.60 1.63 0.52
CA LEU A 62 -6.27 1.98 0.02
C LEU A 62 -5.60 0.80 -0.67
N LEU A 63 -5.68 -0.40 -0.06
CA LEU A 63 -5.09 -1.61 -0.62
C LEU A 63 -5.72 -1.96 -1.97
N ASP A 64 -7.05 -1.90 -2.09
CA ASP A 64 -7.77 -2.18 -3.34
C ASP A 64 -7.30 -1.28 -4.48
N GLU A 65 -7.09 0.01 -4.23
CA GLU A 65 -6.61 0.96 -5.24
C GLU A 65 -5.16 0.64 -5.65
N ILE A 66 -4.29 0.28 -4.70
CA ILE A 66 -2.91 -0.13 -4.98
C ILE A 66 -2.88 -1.43 -5.80
N GLN A 67 -3.74 -2.40 -5.47
CA GLN A 67 -3.87 -3.65 -6.22
C GLN A 67 -4.34 -3.39 -7.65
N LEU A 68 -5.27 -2.43 -7.83
CA LEU A 68 -5.70 -1.97 -9.15
C LEU A 68 -4.53 -1.40 -9.96
N MET A 69 -3.76 -0.46 -9.38
CA MET A 69 -2.58 0.11 -10.03
C MET A 69 -1.55 -0.96 -10.40
N ARG A 70 -1.35 -1.94 -9.51
CA ARG A 70 -0.43 -3.05 -9.76
C ARG A 70 -0.88 -3.92 -10.93
N LYS A 71 -2.19 -4.12 -11.09
CA LYS A 71 -2.78 -4.90 -12.19
C LYS A 71 -2.71 -4.18 -13.54
N PHE A 72 -2.81 -2.85 -13.54
CA PHE A 72 -2.88 -2.02 -14.76
C PHE A 72 -1.56 -1.32 -15.12
N GLN A 73 -0.45 -1.62 -14.44
CA GLN A 73 0.87 -1.16 -14.87
C GLN A 73 1.24 -1.86 -16.19
N SER A 74 1.10 -1.15 -17.31
CA SER A 74 1.62 -1.56 -18.62
C SER A 74 2.92 -0.83 -18.91
#